data_AF-A0A653HP86-F1
#
_entry.id   AF-A0A653HP86-F1
#
_cell.length_a   1.000
_cell.length_b   1.000
_cell.length_c   1.000
_cell.angle_alpha   90.00
_cell.angle_beta   90.00
_cell.angle_gamma   90.00
#
_symmetry.space_group_name_H-M   'P 1'
#
loop_
_entity.id
_entity.type
_entity.pdbx_description
1 polymer ?
#
loop_
_entity_poly.entity_id
_entity_poly.type
_entity_poly.pdbx_seq_one_letter_code
_entity_poly.pdbx_strand_id
1 'polypeptide(L)'
;KNEKNEKNEKNEKNEKNEKNEKNEKNEKNEKNEKNEKNEKNEKNEKKEKKVKNEKKKKEEKHNYKDHISHALCDDISNNNSDFYDNSNDEQNNNIFKHSNNSKTNNQIKEISKNIHNILNILNVPTCDIFKKTLIRYSKSFLYLTKGYNIDIDSLIKESIYKLETKNNSTIHIKGIHVYSLCKHHLLPFEGVLNIKYKPNKYILGLSKFSRITDMYARRLQLQENLTNDICDALKKYLKPLNVKVTILAKHMCMSMRGVKEHDAFTVSNAFYKKKKKKKK
;
A
#
# COMPACT_ATOMS: atom_id res chain seq x y z
N LYS A 1 -15.20 25.82 106.68
CA LYS A 1 -13.85 25.96 106.11
C LYS A 1 -13.78 25.06 104.86
N ASN A 2 -14.60 25.23 103.83
CA ASN A 2 -14.80 26.36 102.90
C ASN A 2 -13.50 26.96 102.33
N GLU A 3 -13.33 26.71 101.02
CA GLU A 3 -13.06 27.73 99.99
C GLU A 3 -11.64 28.30 99.85
N LYS A 4 -10.60 27.46 99.88
CA LYS A 4 -9.26 27.90 99.40
C LYS A 4 -8.55 27.05 98.35
N ASN A 5 -9.07 25.89 97.92
CA ASN A 5 -8.30 25.01 97.02
C ASN A 5 -8.73 24.95 95.56
N GLU A 6 -9.77 25.67 95.11
CA GLU A 6 -10.21 25.60 93.69
C GLU A 6 -9.76 26.76 92.79
N LYS A 7 -9.07 27.77 93.33
CA LYS A 7 -8.59 28.92 92.53
C LYS A 7 -7.16 28.80 91.99
N ASN A 8 -6.37 27.84 92.44
CA ASN A 8 -4.98 27.69 91.97
C ASN A 8 -4.77 26.70 90.81
N GLU A 9 -5.74 25.85 90.46
CA GLU A 9 -5.59 24.91 89.34
C GLU A 9 -6.06 25.45 87.98
N LYS A 10 -6.77 26.59 87.95
CA LYS A 10 -7.27 27.18 86.69
C LYS A 10 -6.30 28.15 86.01
N ASN A 11 -5.32 28.71 86.73
CA ASN A 11 -4.38 29.67 86.13
C ASN A 11 -3.18 29.02 85.44
N GLU A 12 -2.70 27.85 85.87
CA GLU A 12 -1.57 27.16 85.21
C GLU A 12 -1.97 26.44 83.90
N LYS A 13 -3.26 26.14 83.70
CA LYS A 13 -3.75 25.49 82.47
C LYS A 13 -3.95 26.46 81.30
N ASN A 14 -4.16 27.76 81.55
CA ASN A 14 -4.38 28.74 80.49
C ASN A 14 -3.07 29.23 79.84
N GLU A 15 -1.97 29.38 80.61
CA GLU A 15 -0.68 29.81 80.04
C GLU A 15 0.03 28.73 79.20
N LYS A 16 -0.25 27.45 79.44
CA LYS A 16 0.28 26.33 78.63
C LYS A 16 -0.43 26.16 77.28
N ASN A 17 -1.71 26.54 77.18
CA ASN A 17 -2.47 26.40 75.94
C ASN A 17 -2.14 27.48 74.90
N GLU A 18 -1.89 28.73 75.31
CA GLU A 18 -1.52 29.80 74.36
C GLU A 18 -0.10 29.65 73.76
N LYS A 19 0.83 29.00 74.48
CA LYS A 19 2.17 28.70 73.94
C LYS A 19 2.17 27.55 72.93
N ASN A 20 1.27 26.57 73.07
CA ASN A 20 1.17 25.45 72.14
C ASN A 20 0.52 25.84 70.81
N GLU A 21 -0.50 26.71 70.81
CA GLU A 21 -1.16 27.16 69.57
C GLU A 21 -0.28 28.05 68.68
N LYS A 22 0.66 28.81 69.27
CA LYS A 22 1.64 29.63 68.50
C LYS A 22 2.73 28.78 67.85
N ASN A 23 3.16 27.68 68.48
CA ASN A 23 4.17 26.78 67.92
C ASN A 23 3.61 25.93 66.76
N GLU A 24 2.36 25.44 66.85
CA GLU A 24 1.74 24.67 65.77
C GLU A 24 1.44 25.50 64.51
N LYS A 25 1.18 26.81 64.64
CA LYS A 25 0.98 27.70 63.49
C LYS A 25 2.28 28.00 62.74
N ASN A 26 3.41 28.11 63.44
CA ASN A 26 4.72 28.35 62.80
C ASN A 26 5.23 27.10 62.05
N GLU A 27 5.05 25.89 62.61
CA GLU A 27 5.44 24.65 61.91
C GLU A 27 4.59 24.35 60.66
N LYS A 28 3.31 24.74 60.66
CA LYS A 28 2.43 24.58 59.48
C LYS A 28 2.81 25.52 58.34
N ASN A 29 3.24 26.75 58.63
CA ASN A 29 3.66 27.71 57.60
C ASN A 29 5.00 27.31 56.93
N GLU A 30 5.98 26.83 57.69
CA GLU A 30 7.25 26.35 57.10
C GLU A 30 7.10 25.06 56.26
N LYS A 31 6.18 24.17 56.63
CA LYS A 31 5.86 22.96 55.84
C LYS A 31 5.16 23.31 54.53
N ASN A 32 4.29 24.33 54.51
CA ASN A 32 3.59 24.75 53.29
C ASN A 32 4.53 25.42 52.28
N GLU A 33 5.46 26.27 52.71
CA GLU A 33 6.44 26.89 51.80
C GLU A 33 7.44 25.89 51.19
N LYS A 34 7.84 24.86 51.96
CA LYS A 34 8.69 23.76 51.45
C LYS A 34 7.95 22.89 50.43
N ASN A 35 6.66 22.63 50.63
CA ASN A 35 5.85 21.85 49.69
C ASN A 35 5.62 22.59 48.37
N GLU A 36 5.35 23.91 48.39
CA GLU A 36 5.18 24.69 47.14
C GLU A 36 6.47 24.81 46.33
N LYS A 37 7.65 24.92 46.99
CA LYS A 37 8.95 24.94 46.30
C LYS A 37 9.27 23.57 45.67
N ASN A 38 8.95 22.48 46.36
CA ASN A 38 9.15 21.13 45.82
C ASN A 38 8.23 20.83 44.61
N GLU A 39 6.97 21.24 44.66
CA GLU A 39 6.06 21.09 43.51
C GLU A 39 6.48 21.91 42.28
N LYS A 40 6.99 23.14 42.48
CA LYS A 40 7.49 23.97 41.38
C LYS A 40 8.75 23.37 40.75
N ASN A 41 9.65 22.80 41.56
CA ASN A 41 10.85 22.12 41.06
C ASN A 41 10.51 20.84 40.29
N GLU A 42 9.57 20.02 40.76
CA GLU A 42 9.12 18.84 40.01
C GLU A 42 8.44 19.20 38.68
N LYS A 43 7.62 20.26 38.66
CA LYS A 43 6.96 20.73 37.43
C LYS A 43 7.98 21.24 36.41
N ASN A 44 9.06 21.89 36.86
CA ASN A 44 10.14 22.34 35.98
C ASN A 44 10.98 21.19 35.44
N GLU A 45 11.34 20.20 36.27
CA GLU A 45 12.04 19.00 35.78
C GLU A 45 11.21 18.20 34.77
N LYS A 46 9.89 18.05 35.01
CA LYS A 46 8.98 17.37 34.08
C LYS A 46 8.87 18.12 32.74
N LYS A 47 8.90 19.46 32.74
CA LYS A 47 8.94 20.28 31.53
C LYS A 47 10.27 20.13 30.77
N GLU A 48 11.41 20.17 31.47
CA GLU A 48 12.71 19.98 30.83
C GLU A 48 12.89 18.59 30.23
N LYS A 49 12.43 17.54 30.93
CA LYS A 49 12.44 16.16 30.41
C LYS A 49 11.56 16.03 29.15
N LYS A 50 10.41 16.71 29.09
CA LYS A 50 9.56 16.77 27.88
C LYS A 50 10.26 17.47 26.71
N VAL A 51 10.87 18.62 26.95
CA VAL A 51 11.57 19.38 25.89
C VAL A 51 12.80 18.62 25.37
N LYS A 52 13.57 17.97 26.25
CA LYS A 52 14.70 17.11 25.85
C LYS A 52 14.24 15.90 25.02
N ASN A 53 13.11 15.28 25.37
CA ASN A 53 12.55 14.17 24.59
C ASN A 53 11.99 14.60 23.23
N GLU A 54 11.40 15.80 23.13
CA GLU A 54 10.96 16.34 21.83
C GLU A 54 12.14 16.72 20.92
N LYS A 55 13.22 17.27 21.47
CA LYS A 55 14.46 17.55 20.73
C LYS A 55 15.11 16.26 20.22
N LYS A 56 15.26 15.24 21.08
CA LYS A 56 15.76 13.91 20.66
C LYS A 56 14.90 13.27 19.56
N LYS A 57 13.57 13.32 19.67
CA LYS A 57 12.67 12.82 18.61
C LYS A 57 12.78 13.59 17.30
N LYS A 58 13.09 14.89 17.34
CA LYS A 58 13.30 15.70 16.13
C LYS A 58 14.66 15.40 15.49
N GLU A 59 15.71 15.24 16.29
CA GLU A 59 17.05 14.84 15.83
C GLU A 59 17.05 13.43 15.23
N GLU A 60 16.42 12.44 15.88
CA GLU A 60 16.27 11.08 15.32
C GLU A 60 15.48 11.07 14.00
N LYS A 61 14.41 11.87 13.89
CA LYS A 61 13.64 12.03 12.64
C LYS A 61 14.46 12.68 11.51
N HIS A 62 15.34 13.63 11.84
CA HIS A 62 16.20 14.29 10.86
C HIS A 62 17.30 13.32 10.38
N ASN A 63 17.98 12.66 11.31
CA ASN A 63 19.05 11.71 11.01
C ASN A 63 18.53 10.51 10.19
N TYR A 64 17.31 10.03 10.46
CA TYR A 64 16.70 8.95 9.70
C TYR A 64 16.35 9.34 8.26
N LYS A 65 15.90 10.58 8.01
CA LYS A 65 15.64 11.08 6.65
C LYS A 65 16.92 11.13 5.81
N ASP A 66 18.01 11.62 6.40
CA ASP A 66 19.29 11.75 5.70
C ASP A 66 19.91 10.38 5.42
N HIS A 67 19.89 9.46 6.39
CA HIS A 67 20.34 8.07 6.20
C HIS A 67 19.52 7.27 5.18
N ILE A 68 18.19 7.47 5.12
CA ILE A 68 17.37 6.85 4.07
C ILE A 68 17.72 7.40 2.70
N SER A 69 17.92 8.72 2.58
CA SER A 69 18.20 9.34 1.28
C SER A 69 19.50 8.82 0.66
N HIS A 70 20.52 8.59 1.48
CA HIS A 70 21.80 7.98 1.06
C HIS A 70 21.66 6.47 0.80
N ALA A 71 21.05 5.71 1.72
CA ALA A 71 20.88 4.26 1.55
C ALA A 71 19.99 3.89 0.34
N LEU A 72 18.96 4.70 0.04
CA LEU A 72 18.14 4.54 -1.17
C LEU A 72 18.97 4.75 -2.44
N CYS A 73 19.91 5.71 -2.46
CA CYS A 73 20.76 5.96 -3.61
C CYS A 73 21.73 4.80 -3.86
N ASP A 74 22.35 4.26 -2.80
CA ASP A 74 23.36 3.19 -2.91
C ASP A 74 22.74 1.83 -3.31
N ASP A 75 21.53 1.51 -2.81
CA ASP A 75 20.82 0.28 -3.15
C ASP A 75 20.21 0.29 -4.56
N ILE A 76 19.89 1.48 -5.11
CA ILE A 76 19.37 1.64 -6.48
C ILE A 76 20.47 1.42 -7.51
N SER A 77 21.72 1.83 -7.23
CA SER A 77 22.85 1.61 -8.16
C SER A 77 23.27 0.14 -8.27
N ASN A 78 23.14 -0.64 -7.19
CA ASN A 78 23.73 -1.99 -7.12
C ASN A 78 22.78 -3.16 -7.47
N ASN A 79 21.46 -2.95 -7.57
CA ASN A 79 20.46 -4.04 -7.71
C ASN A 79 19.69 -4.06 -9.05
N ASN A 80 20.36 -3.72 -10.16
CA ASN A 80 19.74 -3.71 -11.49
C ASN A 80 19.58 -5.12 -12.11
N SER A 81 20.26 -6.15 -11.59
CA SER A 81 20.17 -7.54 -12.10
C SER A 81 18.87 -8.24 -11.74
N ASP A 82 18.22 -7.88 -10.63
CA ASP A 82 17.12 -8.66 -10.06
C ASP A 82 15.73 -8.19 -10.53
N PHE A 83 15.67 -7.27 -11.48
CA PHE A 83 14.42 -6.70 -12.00
C PHE A 83 13.72 -7.64 -13.00
N TYR A 84 14.44 -8.59 -13.59
CA TYR A 84 13.89 -9.55 -14.53
C TYR A 84 13.63 -10.88 -13.82
N ASP A 85 12.36 -11.24 -13.71
CA ASP A 85 11.95 -12.61 -13.39
C ASP A 85 12.55 -13.54 -14.46
N ASN A 86 13.41 -14.47 -14.04
CA ASN A 86 14.08 -15.48 -14.88
C ASN A 86 13.10 -16.54 -15.44
N SER A 87 11.88 -16.14 -15.79
CA SER A 87 11.05 -16.89 -16.72
C SER A 87 11.68 -16.78 -18.11
N ASN A 88 11.97 -17.92 -18.74
CA ASN A 88 12.65 -18.10 -20.05
C ASN A 88 11.88 -17.51 -21.27
N ASP A 89 11.41 -16.27 -21.18
CA ASP A 89 10.67 -15.58 -22.24
C ASP A 89 11.56 -14.46 -22.83
N GLU A 90 12.50 -14.85 -23.70
CA GLU A 90 13.43 -13.94 -24.41
C GLU A 90 12.70 -12.78 -25.12
N GLN A 91 11.44 -12.97 -25.52
CA GLN A 91 10.64 -11.94 -26.17
C GLN A 91 10.20 -10.80 -25.23
N ASN A 92 10.01 -11.05 -23.93
CA ASN A 92 9.71 -9.99 -22.96
C ASN A 92 10.96 -9.17 -22.60
N ASN A 93 12.13 -9.82 -22.62
CA ASN A 93 13.40 -9.17 -22.27
C ASN A 93 13.85 -8.12 -23.28
N ASN A 94 13.44 -8.22 -24.55
CA ASN A 94 13.79 -7.23 -25.57
C ASN A 94 12.87 -6.00 -25.58
N ILE A 95 11.63 -6.09 -25.09
CA ILE A 95 10.69 -4.95 -25.04
C ILE A 95 11.05 -3.97 -23.92
N PHE A 96 11.65 -4.46 -22.82
CA PHE A 96 12.02 -3.64 -21.65
C PHE A 96 13.45 -3.09 -21.67
N LYS A 97 14.32 -3.53 -22.60
CA LYS A 97 15.72 -3.10 -22.70
C LYS A 97 15.94 -1.64 -23.11
N HIS A 98 14.90 -0.88 -23.45
CA HIS A 98 15.02 0.50 -23.93
C HIS A 98 14.23 1.54 -23.11
N SER A 99 13.79 1.22 -21.89
CA SER A 99 13.36 2.26 -20.95
C SER A 99 14.60 2.82 -20.24
N ASN A 100 14.93 4.09 -20.48
CA ASN A 100 16.00 4.81 -19.80
C ASN A 100 16.07 4.46 -18.31
N ASN A 101 17.07 3.67 -17.89
CA ASN A 101 17.25 3.22 -16.50
C ASN A 101 17.15 4.40 -15.50
N SER A 102 17.60 5.58 -15.91
CA SER A 102 17.46 6.83 -15.15
C SER A 102 16.02 7.18 -14.76
N LYS A 103 15.05 7.03 -15.68
CA LYS A 103 13.63 7.36 -15.42
C LYS A 103 13.02 6.38 -14.42
N THR A 104 13.23 5.09 -14.61
CA THR A 104 12.72 4.04 -13.71
C THR A 104 13.31 4.20 -12.31
N ASN A 105 14.61 4.49 -12.21
CA ASN A 105 15.28 4.74 -10.93
C ASN A 105 14.71 5.95 -10.20
N ASN A 106 14.41 7.03 -10.94
CA ASN A 106 13.76 8.19 -10.35
C ASN A 106 12.35 7.86 -9.83
N GLN A 107 11.57 7.06 -10.57
CA GLN A 107 10.24 6.60 -10.11
C GLN A 107 10.36 5.77 -8.82
N ILE A 108 11.33 4.85 -8.74
CA ILE A 108 11.56 4.03 -7.54
C ILE A 108 11.85 4.93 -6.33
N LYS A 109 12.72 5.93 -6.50
CA LYS A 109 13.09 6.87 -5.44
C LYS A 109 11.88 7.66 -4.93
N GLU A 110 11.09 8.22 -5.84
CA GLU A 110 9.92 9.02 -5.47
C GLU A 110 8.81 8.18 -4.84
N ILE A 111 8.52 6.98 -5.36
CA ILE A 111 7.54 6.07 -4.75
C ILE A 111 8.01 5.66 -3.35
N SER A 112 9.28 5.31 -3.19
CA SER A 112 9.85 4.92 -1.88
C SER A 112 9.69 6.03 -0.84
N LYS A 113 9.96 7.29 -1.24
CA LYS A 113 9.76 8.47 -0.40
C LYS A 113 8.31 8.65 0.00
N ASN A 114 7.38 8.47 -0.95
CA ASN A 114 5.93 8.59 -0.67
C ASN A 114 5.43 7.51 0.29
N ILE A 115 5.88 6.25 0.12
CA ILE A 115 5.52 5.18 1.05
C ILE A 115 6.12 5.42 2.44
N HIS A 116 7.36 5.91 2.51
CA HIS A 116 7.96 6.30 3.79
C HIS A 116 7.12 7.37 4.51
N ASN A 117 6.63 8.38 3.77
CA ASN A 117 5.75 9.40 4.33
C ASN A 117 4.44 8.80 4.87
N ILE A 118 3.83 7.84 4.16
CA ILE A 118 2.64 7.13 4.64
C ILE A 118 2.94 6.39 5.94
N LEU A 119 4.04 5.64 6.02
CA LEU A 119 4.43 4.92 7.23
C LEU A 119 4.65 5.85 8.43
N ASN A 120 5.25 7.02 8.20
CA ASN A 120 5.44 8.03 9.22
C ASN A 120 4.11 8.60 9.74
N ILE A 121 3.16 8.88 8.85
CA ILE A 121 1.82 9.35 9.21
C ILE A 121 1.08 8.30 10.04
N LEU A 122 1.25 7.02 9.70
CA LEU A 122 0.69 5.89 10.44
C LEU A 122 1.41 5.60 11.77
N ASN A 123 2.46 6.36 12.11
CA ASN A 123 3.31 6.14 13.28
C ASN A 123 3.87 4.71 13.36
N VAL A 124 4.18 4.10 12.22
CA VAL A 124 4.80 2.77 12.16
C VAL A 124 6.24 2.87 12.69
N PRO A 125 6.63 2.08 13.71
CA PRO A 125 8.01 2.09 14.22
C PRO A 125 9.02 1.76 13.13
N THR A 126 10.11 2.49 13.07
CA THR A 126 11.16 2.25 12.08
C THR A 126 11.96 1.00 12.44
N CYS A 127 12.32 0.20 11.43
CA CYS A 127 13.20 -0.96 11.60
C CYS A 127 14.03 -1.16 10.32
N ASP A 128 15.13 -1.91 10.41
CA ASP A 128 16.04 -2.10 9.28
C ASP A 128 15.39 -2.81 8.09
N ILE A 129 14.40 -3.67 8.34
CA ILE A 129 13.64 -4.36 7.29
C ILE A 129 12.94 -3.33 6.38
N PHE A 130 12.46 -2.20 6.91
CA PHE A 130 11.71 -1.22 6.13
C PHE A 130 12.55 -0.51 5.07
N LYS A 131 13.86 -0.33 5.27
CA LYS A 131 14.76 0.31 4.28
C LYS A 131 14.64 -0.39 2.91
N LYS A 132 14.75 -1.72 2.92
CA LYS A 132 14.59 -2.55 1.71
C LYS A 132 13.12 -2.69 1.29
N THR A 133 12.17 -2.67 2.22
CA THR A 133 10.74 -2.76 1.91
C THR A 133 10.24 -1.61 1.03
N LEU A 134 10.72 -0.38 1.25
CA LEU A 134 10.31 0.77 0.42
C LEU A 134 10.70 0.57 -1.05
N ILE A 135 11.93 0.12 -1.28
CA ILE A 135 12.44 -0.19 -2.63
C ILE A 135 11.66 -1.37 -3.23
N ARG A 136 11.49 -2.46 -2.47
CA ARG A 136 10.75 -3.65 -2.91
C ARG A 136 9.32 -3.29 -3.30
N TYR A 137 8.61 -2.53 -2.46
CA TYR A 137 7.28 -2.05 -2.75
C TYR A 137 7.25 -1.24 -4.06
N SER A 138 8.18 -0.31 -4.22
CA SER A 138 8.26 0.54 -5.42
C SER A 138 8.46 -0.30 -6.69
N LYS A 139 9.40 -1.26 -6.65
CA LYS A 139 9.63 -2.20 -7.77
C LYS A 139 8.40 -3.05 -8.05
N SER A 140 7.77 -3.61 -7.02
CA SER A 140 6.54 -4.42 -7.16
C SER A 140 5.40 -3.59 -7.75
N PHE A 141 5.19 -2.36 -7.31
CA PHE A 141 4.12 -1.50 -7.81
C PHE A 141 4.32 -1.11 -9.28
N LEU A 142 5.58 -0.81 -9.67
CA LEU A 142 5.92 -0.59 -11.08
C LEU A 142 5.67 -1.85 -11.93
N TYR A 143 6.03 -3.04 -11.44
CA TYR A 143 5.73 -4.29 -12.13
C TYR A 143 4.22 -4.52 -12.28
N LEU A 144 3.44 -4.29 -11.22
CA LEU A 144 1.98 -4.44 -11.21
C LEU A 144 1.28 -3.42 -12.12
N THR A 145 1.96 -2.35 -12.53
CA THR A 145 1.44 -1.28 -13.40
C THR A 145 2.16 -1.17 -14.74
N LYS A 146 3.07 -2.11 -15.06
CA LYS A 146 3.89 -2.07 -16.29
C LYS A 146 3.06 -2.07 -17.58
N GLY A 147 1.83 -2.57 -17.51
CA GLY A 147 0.90 -2.68 -18.63
C GLY A 147 0.49 -1.35 -19.26
N TYR A 148 0.71 -0.21 -18.58
CA TYR A 148 0.52 1.12 -19.18
C TYR A 148 1.57 1.44 -20.26
N ASN A 149 2.76 0.84 -20.18
CA ASN A 149 3.89 1.15 -21.04
C ASN A 149 4.12 0.12 -22.16
N ILE A 150 3.20 -0.84 -22.31
CA ILE A 150 3.29 -1.88 -23.33
C ILE A 150 2.43 -1.48 -24.53
N ASP A 151 3.04 -1.45 -25.71
CA ASP A 151 2.32 -1.29 -26.97
C ASP A 151 1.74 -2.63 -27.43
N ILE A 152 0.42 -2.67 -27.59
CA ILE A 152 -0.31 -3.86 -28.03
C ILE A 152 0.05 -4.27 -29.46
N ASP A 153 0.38 -3.31 -30.34
CA ASP A 153 0.72 -3.60 -31.73
C ASP A 153 2.03 -4.39 -31.80
N SER A 154 3.04 -3.98 -31.04
CA SER A 154 4.31 -4.72 -30.90
C SER A 154 4.11 -6.16 -30.40
N LEU A 155 3.15 -6.37 -29.48
CA LEU A 155 2.90 -7.68 -28.87
C LEU A 155 2.28 -8.68 -29.85
N ILE A 156 1.44 -8.19 -30.76
CA ILE A 156 0.55 -9.00 -31.60
C ILE A 156 1.07 -9.20 -33.03
N LYS A 157 1.75 -8.20 -33.62
CA LYS A 157 2.09 -8.17 -35.06
C LYS A 157 2.79 -9.44 -35.56
N GLU A 158 3.67 -10.04 -34.77
CA GLU A 158 4.48 -11.19 -35.18
C GLU A 158 3.80 -12.56 -34.97
N SER A 159 2.58 -12.61 -34.43
CA SER A 159 1.95 -13.87 -34.03
C SER A 159 0.49 -14.00 -34.48
N ILE A 160 0.09 -13.19 -35.46
CA ILE A 160 -1.16 -13.38 -36.19
C ILE A 160 -0.88 -14.24 -37.42
N TYR A 161 -1.58 -15.36 -37.53
CA TYR A 161 -1.49 -16.26 -38.67
C TYR A 161 -2.77 -16.25 -39.47
N LYS A 162 -2.65 -16.19 -40.80
CA LYS A 162 -3.80 -16.32 -41.70
C LYS A 162 -4.11 -17.81 -41.89
N LEU A 163 -5.38 -18.18 -41.74
CA LEU A 163 -5.83 -19.54 -42.02
C LEU A 163 -5.84 -19.80 -43.53
N GLU A 164 -5.21 -20.90 -43.95
CA GLU A 164 -5.19 -21.36 -45.34
C GLU A 164 -6.47 -22.08 -45.74
N THR A 165 -7.08 -22.81 -44.80
CA THR A 165 -8.30 -23.59 -45.02
C THR A 165 -9.48 -23.03 -44.21
N LYS A 166 -10.71 -23.36 -44.64
CA LYS A 166 -11.92 -23.00 -43.90
C LYS A 166 -11.98 -23.79 -42.59
N ASN A 167 -11.53 -23.17 -41.50
CA ASN A 167 -11.67 -23.72 -40.16
C ASN A 167 -13.03 -23.32 -39.55
N ASN A 168 -13.89 -24.30 -39.29
CA ASN A 168 -15.20 -24.10 -38.66
C ASN A 168 -15.20 -24.29 -37.13
N SER A 169 -14.07 -24.70 -36.56
CA SER A 169 -13.91 -25.00 -35.14
C SER A 169 -14.02 -23.74 -34.29
N THR A 170 -14.55 -23.92 -33.09
CA THR A 170 -14.53 -22.88 -32.05
C THR A 170 -13.33 -23.14 -31.15
N ILE A 171 -12.54 -22.11 -30.88
CA ILE A 171 -11.35 -22.19 -30.04
C ILE A 171 -11.72 -21.70 -28.64
N HIS A 172 -11.34 -22.46 -27.62
CA HIS A 172 -11.60 -22.14 -26.22
C HIS A 172 -10.29 -22.21 -25.44
N ILE A 173 -9.83 -21.06 -24.95
CA ILE A 173 -8.71 -20.96 -24.03
C ILE A 173 -9.30 -20.74 -22.63
N LYS A 174 -8.95 -21.61 -21.69
CA LYS A 174 -9.43 -21.55 -20.31
C LYS A 174 -8.25 -21.47 -19.35
N GLY A 175 -8.50 -20.96 -18.15
CA GLY A 175 -7.52 -21.05 -17.06
C GLY A 175 -6.41 -20.01 -17.15
N ILE A 176 -6.58 -18.90 -17.88
CA ILE A 176 -5.57 -17.84 -17.87
C ILE A 176 -5.67 -17.11 -16.53
N HIS A 177 -4.65 -17.22 -15.70
CA HIS A 177 -4.59 -16.51 -14.43
C HIS A 177 -4.56 -14.99 -14.65
N VAL A 178 -5.32 -14.27 -13.83
CA VAL A 178 -5.39 -12.82 -13.84
C VAL A 178 -5.01 -12.32 -12.46
N TYR A 179 -4.05 -11.41 -12.40
CA TYR A 179 -3.73 -10.61 -11.23
C TYR A 179 -3.76 -9.14 -11.63
N SER A 180 -4.51 -8.33 -10.89
CA SER A 180 -4.64 -6.90 -11.17
C SER A 180 -4.87 -6.11 -9.88
N LEU A 181 -4.86 -4.78 -9.98
CA LEU A 181 -5.09 -3.88 -8.85
C LEU A 181 -6.41 -3.14 -9.06
N CYS A 182 -7.29 -3.15 -8.05
CA CYS A 182 -8.55 -2.41 -8.10
C CYS A 182 -8.27 -0.89 -8.09
N LYS A 183 -8.81 -0.14 -9.06
CA LYS A 183 -8.66 1.33 -9.14
C LYS A 183 -9.11 2.06 -7.87
N HIS A 184 -10.14 1.56 -7.19
CA HIS A 184 -10.74 2.24 -6.05
C HIS A 184 -9.88 2.21 -4.79
N HIS A 185 -9.13 1.13 -4.59
CA HIS A 185 -8.48 0.86 -3.31
C HIS A 185 -7.00 0.51 -3.44
N LEU A 186 -6.51 0.35 -4.67
CA LEU A 186 -5.17 -0.16 -4.99
C LEU A 186 -4.88 -1.54 -4.35
N LEU A 187 -5.94 -2.27 -4.01
CA LEU A 187 -5.85 -3.64 -3.49
C LEU A 187 -5.98 -4.64 -4.63
N PRO A 188 -5.31 -5.81 -4.54
CA PRO A 188 -5.38 -6.82 -5.58
C PRO A 188 -6.79 -7.38 -5.80
N PHE A 189 -7.06 -7.76 -7.04
CA PHE A 189 -8.03 -8.79 -7.34
C PHE A 189 -7.38 -9.85 -8.22
N GLU A 190 -7.75 -11.10 -7.99
CA GLU A 190 -7.16 -12.26 -8.65
C GLU A 190 -8.25 -13.17 -9.18
N GLY A 191 -7.97 -13.88 -10.27
CA GLY A 191 -8.99 -14.68 -10.91
C GLY A 191 -8.53 -15.46 -12.11
N VAL A 192 -9.51 -15.92 -12.88
CA VAL A 192 -9.33 -16.73 -14.07
C VAL A 192 -10.10 -16.11 -15.23
N LEU A 193 -9.41 -15.97 -16.35
CA LEU A 193 -9.95 -15.54 -17.62
C LEU A 193 -10.13 -16.73 -18.56
N ASN A 194 -11.29 -16.76 -19.21
CA ASN A 194 -11.65 -17.72 -20.24
C ASN A 194 -12.04 -16.97 -21.52
N ILE A 195 -11.48 -17.40 -22.65
CA ILE A 195 -11.74 -16.83 -23.97
C ILE A 195 -12.31 -17.91 -24.86
N LYS A 196 -13.47 -17.65 -25.47
CA LYS A 196 -14.06 -18.50 -26.50
C LYS A 196 -14.25 -17.69 -27.77
N TYR A 197 -13.67 -18.10 -28.89
CA TYR A 197 -13.84 -17.39 -30.15
C TYR A 197 -13.98 -18.33 -31.35
N LYS A 198 -14.71 -17.88 -32.35
CA LYS A 198 -14.75 -18.53 -33.67
C LYS A 198 -13.93 -17.71 -34.67
N PRO A 199 -12.81 -18.24 -35.18
CA PRO A 199 -11.98 -17.52 -36.14
C PRO A 199 -12.74 -17.26 -37.44
N ASN A 200 -12.24 -16.30 -38.21
CA ASN A 200 -12.72 -15.99 -39.56
C ASN A 200 -11.61 -16.23 -40.58
N LYS A 201 -10.55 -15.40 -40.52
CA LYS A 201 -9.37 -15.50 -41.39
C LYS A 201 -8.07 -15.59 -40.62
N TYR A 202 -8.08 -15.24 -39.33
CA TYR A 202 -6.88 -15.11 -38.53
C TYR A 202 -6.99 -15.93 -37.24
N ILE A 203 -5.86 -16.47 -36.82
CA ILE A 203 -5.62 -17.06 -35.51
C ILE A 203 -4.43 -16.36 -34.86
N LEU A 204 -4.32 -16.48 -33.54
CA LEU A 204 -3.24 -15.90 -32.76
C LEU A 204 -2.47 -17.02 -32.07
N GLY A 205 -1.15 -16.90 -31.96
CA GLY A 205 -0.35 -17.81 -31.14
C GLY A 205 -0.87 -17.88 -29.70
N LEU A 206 -1.01 -19.10 -29.15
CA LEU A 206 -1.71 -19.32 -27.87
C LEU A 206 -1.11 -18.51 -26.72
N SER A 207 0.21 -18.38 -26.68
CA SER A 207 0.93 -17.61 -25.64
C SER A 207 0.55 -16.12 -25.63
N LYS A 208 0.10 -15.56 -26.76
CA LYS A 208 -0.27 -14.13 -26.84
C LYS A 208 -1.57 -13.81 -26.11
N PHE A 209 -2.48 -14.78 -25.91
CA PHE A 209 -3.69 -14.54 -25.10
C PHE A 209 -3.32 -14.20 -23.65
N SER A 210 -2.36 -14.93 -23.07
CA SER A 210 -1.83 -14.63 -21.74
C SER A 210 -1.13 -13.26 -21.72
N ARG A 211 -0.30 -12.95 -22.74
CA ARG A 211 0.42 -11.66 -22.81
C ARG A 211 -0.52 -10.46 -22.97
N ILE A 212 -1.56 -10.57 -23.80
CA ILE A 212 -2.61 -9.53 -23.91
C ILE A 212 -3.32 -9.35 -22.57
N THR A 213 -3.62 -10.46 -21.89
CA THR A 213 -4.27 -10.42 -20.57
C THR A 213 -3.38 -9.72 -19.55
N ASP A 214 -2.09 -10.09 -19.44
CA ASP A 214 -1.13 -9.46 -18.53
C ASP A 214 -0.96 -7.97 -18.85
N MET A 215 -0.90 -7.59 -20.13
CA MET A 215 -0.80 -6.20 -20.55
C MET A 215 -1.94 -5.33 -20.01
N TYR A 216 -3.18 -5.81 -20.07
CA TYR A 216 -4.32 -5.07 -19.54
C TYR A 216 -4.45 -5.23 -18.01
N ALA A 217 -4.16 -6.40 -17.47
CA ALA A 217 -4.30 -6.70 -16.04
C ALA A 217 -3.24 -5.98 -15.19
N ARG A 218 -2.03 -5.74 -15.72
CA ARG A 218 -0.95 -4.98 -15.06
C ARG A 218 -1.17 -3.47 -15.15
N ARG A 219 -2.35 -3.05 -14.74
CA ARG A 219 -2.82 -1.66 -14.64
C ARG A 219 -3.69 -1.55 -13.39
N LEU A 220 -4.02 -0.32 -13.01
CA LEU A 220 -5.15 -0.12 -12.10
C LEU A 220 -6.42 -0.39 -12.92
N GLN A 221 -7.28 -1.30 -12.46
CA GLN A 221 -8.42 -1.80 -13.21
C GLN A 221 -9.76 -1.76 -12.47
N LEU A 222 -10.82 -1.72 -13.30
CA LEU A 222 -12.14 -2.25 -12.98
C LEU A 222 -12.27 -3.58 -13.73
N GLN A 223 -12.88 -4.59 -13.13
CA GLN A 223 -12.96 -5.93 -13.75
C GLN A 223 -13.74 -5.87 -15.08
N GLU A 224 -14.78 -5.05 -15.14
CA GLU A 224 -15.61 -4.79 -16.30
C GLU A 224 -14.77 -4.21 -17.45
N ASN A 225 -13.95 -3.20 -17.16
CA ASN A 225 -13.08 -2.58 -18.16
C ASN A 225 -12.03 -3.57 -18.65
N LEU A 226 -11.37 -4.29 -17.75
CA LEU A 226 -10.40 -5.32 -18.10
C LEU A 226 -11.01 -6.37 -19.05
N THR A 227 -12.25 -6.79 -18.78
CA THR A 227 -12.96 -7.79 -19.61
C THR A 227 -13.27 -7.24 -21.00
N ASN A 228 -13.75 -6.00 -21.07
CA ASN A 228 -14.09 -5.35 -22.34
C ASN A 228 -12.85 -5.02 -23.16
N ASP A 229 -11.80 -4.47 -22.55
CA ASP A 229 -10.54 -4.12 -23.19
C ASP A 229 -9.91 -5.33 -23.89
N ILE A 230 -9.87 -6.48 -23.22
CA ILE A 230 -9.37 -7.74 -23.81
C ILE A 230 -10.28 -8.19 -24.96
N CYS A 231 -11.61 -8.12 -24.79
CA CYS A 231 -12.55 -8.51 -25.84
C CYS A 231 -12.41 -7.62 -27.10
N ASP A 232 -12.28 -6.31 -26.93
CA ASP A 232 -12.13 -5.35 -28.01
C ASP A 232 -10.77 -5.46 -28.70
N ALA A 233 -9.70 -5.72 -27.95
CA ALA A 233 -8.40 -6.07 -28.53
C ALA A 233 -8.52 -7.30 -29.44
N LEU A 234 -9.04 -8.41 -28.91
CA LEU A 234 -9.19 -9.65 -29.70
C LEU A 234 -10.07 -9.42 -30.93
N LYS A 235 -11.16 -8.67 -30.80
CA LYS A 235 -12.02 -8.27 -31.92
C LYS A 235 -11.24 -7.49 -32.99
N LYS A 236 -10.43 -6.49 -32.60
CA LYS A 236 -9.65 -5.64 -33.50
C LYS A 236 -8.64 -6.47 -34.31
N TYR A 237 -7.87 -7.33 -33.63
CA TYR A 237 -6.75 -8.03 -34.23
C TYR A 237 -7.13 -9.35 -34.92
N LEU A 238 -7.96 -10.19 -34.29
CA LEU A 238 -8.38 -11.48 -34.86
C LEU A 238 -9.49 -11.33 -35.91
N LYS A 239 -10.27 -10.25 -35.84
CA LYS A 239 -11.48 -10.04 -36.66
C LYS A 239 -12.37 -11.29 -36.70
N PRO A 240 -12.72 -11.89 -35.53
CA PRO A 240 -13.37 -13.19 -35.47
C PRO A 240 -14.84 -13.09 -35.92
N LEU A 241 -15.48 -14.23 -36.17
CA LEU A 241 -16.93 -14.28 -36.36
C LEU A 241 -17.66 -13.97 -35.05
N ASN A 242 -17.13 -14.48 -33.94
CA ASN A 242 -17.55 -14.12 -32.60
C ASN A 242 -16.39 -14.32 -31.60
N VAL A 243 -16.42 -13.58 -30.50
CA VAL A 243 -15.55 -13.78 -29.33
C VAL A 243 -16.34 -13.49 -28.06
N LYS A 244 -16.11 -14.30 -27.02
CA LYS A 244 -16.58 -14.12 -25.66
C LYS A 244 -15.38 -14.15 -24.73
N VAL A 245 -15.29 -13.16 -23.85
CA VAL A 245 -14.32 -13.11 -22.75
C VAL A 245 -15.11 -13.15 -21.45
N THR A 246 -14.69 -14.03 -20.55
CA THR A 246 -15.27 -14.15 -19.21
C THR A 246 -14.14 -14.08 -18.19
N ILE A 247 -14.28 -13.21 -17.19
CA ILE A 247 -13.38 -13.17 -16.04
C ILE A 247 -14.19 -13.51 -14.79
N LEU A 248 -13.69 -14.45 -14.01
CA LEU A 248 -14.14 -14.78 -12.66
C LEU A 248 -13.02 -14.32 -11.71
N ALA A 249 -13.30 -13.42 -10.77
CA ALA A 249 -12.27 -12.93 -9.85
C ALA A 249 -12.78 -12.66 -8.43
N LYS A 250 -11.88 -12.83 -7.47
CA LYS A 250 -12.04 -12.46 -6.06
C LYS A 250 -11.32 -11.15 -5.79
N HIS A 251 -11.97 -10.27 -5.02
CA HIS A 251 -11.49 -8.91 -4.78
C HIS A 251 -11.04 -8.74 -3.34
N MET A 252 -9.77 -8.42 -3.11
CA MET A 252 -9.26 -8.23 -1.74
C MET A 252 -9.95 -7.07 -1.04
N CYS A 253 -10.42 -6.04 -1.76
CA CYS A 253 -11.20 -4.96 -1.17
C CYS A 253 -12.54 -5.40 -0.57
N MET A 254 -13.09 -6.54 -0.98
CA MET A 254 -14.27 -7.15 -0.36
C MET A 254 -13.90 -8.19 0.69
N SER A 255 -12.82 -8.94 0.48
CA SER A 255 -12.48 -10.07 1.34
C SER A 255 -11.67 -9.71 2.59
N MET A 256 -10.70 -8.79 2.50
CA MET A 256 -9.80 -8.50 3.63
C MET A 256 -10.26 -7.31 4.49
N ARG A 257 -11.21 -6.52 3.99
CA ARG A 257 -11.72 -5.30 4.64
C ARG A 257 -13.18 -5.05 4.24
N GLY A 258 -13.79 -4.05 4.87
CA GLY A 258 -15.17 -3.66 4.55
C GLY A 258 -16.14 -4.78 4.93
N VAL A 259 -16.87 -5.31 3.94
CA VAL A 259 -17.89 -6.36 4.12
C VAL A 259 -17.31 -7.73 4.49
N LYS A 260 -16.02 -7.99 4.20
CA LYS A 260 -15.31 -9.24 4.55
C LYS A 260 -15.93 -10.51 3.97
N GLU A 261 -16.44 -10.43 2.75
CA GLU A 261 -16.97 -11.59 2.03
C GLU A 261 -15.80 -12.43 1.47
N HIS A 262 -15.51 -13.55 2.12
CA HIS A 262 -14.37 -14.39 1.78
C HIS A 262 -14.62 -15.28 0.56
N ASP A 263 -15.85 -15.73 0.35
CA ASP A 263 -16.18 -16.68 -0.72
C ASP A 263 -16.81 -15.99 -1.94
N ALA A 264 -17.06 -14.69 -1.86
CA ALA A 264 -17.64 -13.94 -2.95
C ALA A 264 -16.68 -13.82 -4.15
N PHE A 265 -17.22 -14.08 -5.33
CA PHE A 265 -16.55 -13.89 -6.61
C PHE A 265 -17.43 -13.08 -7.55
N THR A 266 -16.79 -12.28 -8.40
CA THR A 266 -17.46 -11.48 -9.43
C THR A 266 -17.20 -12.09 -10.79
N VAL A 267 -18.27 -12.27 -11.57
CA VAL A 267 -18.19 -12.72 -12.97
C VAL A 267 -18.54 -11.58 -13.90
N SER A 268 -17.62 -11.23 -14.80
CA SER A 268 -17.83 -10.27 -15.87
C SER A 268 -17.76 -10.97 -17.22
N ASN A 269 -18.57 -10.50 -18.17
CA ASN A 269 -18.61 -11.04 -19.52
C ASN A 269 -18.59 -9.91 -20.55
N ALA A 270 -17.78 -10.08 -21.59
CA ALA A 270 -17.82 -9.25 -22.79
C ALA A 270 -18.00 -10.14 -24.02
N PHE A 271 -18.80 -9.67 -24.99
CA PHE A 271 -19.14 -10.45 -26.17
C PHE A 271 -19.16 -9.61 -27.43
N TYR A 272 -18.61 -10.16 -28.51
CA TYR A 272 -18.71 -9.62 -29.85
C TYR A 272 -19.19 -10.70 -30.83
N LYS A 273 -20.10 -10.31 -31.73
CA LYS A 273 -20.55 -11.13 -32.87
C LYS A 273 -20.62 -10.27 -34.11
N LYS A 274 -20.00 -10.73 -35.19
CA LYS A 274 -20.06 -10.07 -36.49
C LYS A 274 -21.50 -10.13 -37.01
N LYS A 275 -22.10 -8.96 -37.27
CA LYS A 275 -23.44 -8.88 -37.89
C LYS A 275 -23.37 -9.49 -39.30
N LYS A 276 -24.32 -10.38 -39.63
CA LYS A 276 -24.50 -10.83 -41.02
C LYS A 276 -24.98 -9.63 -41.83
N LYS A 277 -24.30 -9.28 -42.93
CA LYS A 277 -24.87 -8.35 -43.91
C LYS A 277 -26.16 -9.00 -44.41
N LYS A 278 -27.33 -8.40 -44.14
CA LYS A 278 -28.57 -8.78 -44.83
C LYS A 278 -28.28 -8.57 -46.31
N LYS A 279 -28.32 -9.64 -47.11
CA LYS A 279 -28.40 -9.49 -48.56
C LYS A 279 -29.72 -8.76 -48.82
N LYS A 280 -29.63 -7.52 -49.29
CA LYS A 280 -30.76 -6.83 -49.91
C LYS A 280 -30.96 -7.43 -51.30
#